data_AF-A0A7Y6X3A6-F1
#
_entry.id   AF-A0A7Y6X3A6-F1
#
_cell.length_a   1.000
_cell.length_b   1.000
_cell.length_c   1.000
_cell.angle_alpha   90.00
_cell.angle_beta   90.00
_cell.angle_gamma   90.00
#
_symmetry.space_group_name_H-M   'P 1'
#
loop_
_entity.id
_entity.type
_entity.pdbx_description
1 polymer ?
#
loop_
_entity_poly.entity_id
_entity_poly.type
_entity_poly.pdbx_seq_one_letter_code
_entity_poly.pdbx_strand_id
1 'polypeptide(L)'
;MRFVLSCLLVLLPASPALAELDSFGLGSGRDGALSVTTVGRVLNAATPLTDLAVVGARDVPVQSVSGFTVGALVLLHQSGGSEDAVVSGDGGTLELRRMGHWELARVDAVTASPPVLRLSEPLVQAYTAPGAQVVSVPEYTNVLVSAGASIVARPWDGRSGGILAFLATGTLTNHGLISADGMGFRGGAFLNHPDLLGCAGLDIPPEAGGAYKGEGLRMGRFGAASGRGSVAGEGGGGNCHNAG
;
A
#
# COMPACT_ATOMS: atom_id res chain seq x y z
N MET A 1 -36.74 -55.71 -29.54
CA MET A 1 -35.47 -55.06 -29.92
C MET A 1 -35.84 -53.78 -30.66
N ARG A 2 -35.47 -52.55 -30.32
CA ARG A 2 -34.58 -51.91 -29.34
C ARG A 2 -35.10 -50.45 -29.27
N PHE A 3 -35.40 -49.92 -28.08
CA PHE A 3 -35.65 -48.48 -27.91
C PHE A 3 -34.34 -47.73 -28.12
N VAL A 4 -34.29 -46.82 -29.09
CA VAL A 4 -33.14 -45.93 -29.31
C VAL A 4 -33.38 -44.69 -28.45
N LEU A 5 -32.66 -44.60 -27.34
CA LEU A 5 -32.62 -43.43 -26.47
C LEU A 5 -31.60 -42.44 -27.06
N SER A 6 -32.08 -41.42 -27.76
CA SER A 6 -31.25 -40.33 -28.26
C SER A 6 -30.90 -39.38 -27.10
N CYS A 7 -29.74 -39.57 -26.49
CA CYS A 7 -29.16 -38.61 -25.56
C CYS A 7 -28.62 -37.40 -26.33
N LEU A 8 -29.35 -36.29 -26.26
CA LEU A 8 -28.91 -34.98 -26.75
C LEU A 8 -27.88 -34.41 -25.75
N LEU A 9 -26.60 -34.43 -26.11
CA LEU A 9 -25.52 -33.86 -25.30
C LEU A 9 -25.48 -32.34 -25.52
N VAL A 10 -25.98 -31.57 -24.56
CA VAL A 10 -25.87 -30.10 -24.56
C VAL A 10 -24.47 -29.72 -24.08
N LEU A 11 -23.59 -29.32 -25.01
CA LEU A 11 -22.32 -28.67 -24.69
C LEU A 11 -22.60 -27.24 -24.23
N LEU A 12 -22.67 -27.06 -22.91
CA LEU A 12 -22.51 -25.75 -22.28
C LEU A 12 -21.07 -25.28 -22.56
N PRO A 13 -20.84 -24.13 -23.22
CA PRO A 13 -19.53 -23.50 -23.17
C PRO A 13 -19.30 -23.11 -21.72
N ALA A 14 -18.38 -23.81 -21.06
CA ALA A 14 -17.87 -23.37 -19.78
C ALA A 14 -17.28 -21.96 -20.00
N SER A 15 -17.96 -20.94 -19.48
CA SER A 15 -17.33 -19.64 -19.27
C SER A 15 -16.03 -19.89 -18.50
N PRO A 16 -14.91 -19.23 -18.85
CA PRO A 16 -13.70 -19.37 -18.05
C PRO A 16 -14.07 -19.07 -16.60
N ALA A 17 -13.71 -19.97 -15.68
CA ALA A 17 -13.85 -19.74 -14.27
C ALA A 17 -13.03 -18.50 -13.92
N LEU A 18 -13.70 -17.35 -13.76
CA LEU A 18 -13.09 -16.17 -13.17
C LEU A 18 -13.17 -16.32 -11.65
N ALA A 19 -12.12 -16.94 -11.13
CA ALA A 19 -11.79 -17.14 -9.74
C ALA A 19 -10.24 -17.22 -9.75
N GLU A 20 -9.43 -16.47 -8.99
CA GLU A 20 -9.68 -15.89 -7.67
C GLU A 20 -8.78 -14.69 -7.35
N LEU A 21 -9.29 -13.92 -6.38
CA LEU A 21 -8.56 -13.02 -5.51
C LEU A 21 -7.53 -13.85 -4.71
N ASP A 22 -6.29 -13.90 -5.19
CA ASP A 22 -5.14 -14.70 -4.72
C ASP A 22 -4.96 -16.12 -5.31
N SER A 23 -4.45 -16.17 -6.55
CA SER A 23 -3.96 -17.40 -7.19
C SER A 23 -2.49 -17.73 -6.89
N PHE A 24 -1.81 -16.90 -6.07
CA PHE A 24 -0.38 -17.03 -5.83
C PHE A 24 -0.07 -17.88 -4.59
N GLY A 25 -1.01 -17.97 -3.64
CA GLY A 25 -0.90 -18.84 -2.47
C GLY A 25 0.38 -18.57 -1.68
N LEU A 26 1.23 -19.59 -1.53
CA LEU A 26 2.52 -19.47 -0.82
C LEU A 26 3.67 -18.99 -1.73
N GLY A 27 3.36 -18.57 -2.95
CA GLY A 27 4.32 -18.14 -3.96
C GLY A 27 4.98 -19.31 -4.69
N SER A 28 5.96 -18.98 -5.51
CA SER A 28 6.72 -19.93 -6.34
C SER A 28 8.04 -20.39 -5.73
N GLY A 29 8.52 -19.74 -4.66
CA GLY A 29 9.84 -20.00 -4.09
C GLY A 29 11.01 -19.56 -4.99
N ARG A 30 10.74 -18.77 -6.04
CA ARG A 30 11.73 -18.39 -7.07
C ARG A 30 12.91 -17.58 -6.53
N ASP A 31 12.76 -16.92 -5.40
CA ASP A 31 13.81 -16.12 -4.76
C ASP A 31 14.71 -16.94 -3.83
N GLY A 32 14.53 -18.27 -3.80
CA GLY A 32 15.38 -19.20 -3.06
C GLY A 32 15.21 -19.08 -1.55
N ALA A 33 16.17 -19.59 -0.78
CA ALA A 33 16.15 -19.48 0.68
C ALA A 33 16.71 -18.14 1.15
N LEU A 34 16.08 -17.52 2.14
CA LEU A 34 16.53 -16.30 2.79
C LEU A 34 17.05 -16.61 4.21
N SER A 35 18.26 -16.14 4.53
CA SER A 35 18.79 -16.12 5.89
C SER A 35 19.13 -14.69 6.30
N VAL A 36 18.51 -14.22 7.38
CA VAL A 36 18.70 -12.88 7.93
C VAL A 36 19.46 -13.00 9.25
N THR A 37 20.65 -12.39 9.28
CA THR A 37 21.59 -12.40 10.41
C THR A 37 21.91 -11.00 10.95
N THR A 38 21.36 -9.96 10.32
CA THR A 38 21.58 -8.55 10.66
C THR A 38 20.26 -7.85 10.98
N VAL A 39 20.36 -6.72 11.67
CA VAL A 39 19.21 -5.86 11.96
C VAL A 39 18.86 -4.98 10.76
N GLY A 40 17.57 -4.68 10.59
CA GLY A 40 17.08 -3.67 9.65
C GLY A 40 17.05 -4.12 8.20
N ARG A 41 16.92 -5.44 7.94
CA ARG A 41 16.83 -5.95 6.57
C ARG A 41 15.50 -5.53 5.93
N VAL A 42 15.57 -4.70 4.89
CA VAL A 42 14.43 -4.38 4.02
C VAL A 42 14.37 -5.36 2.85
N LEU A 43 13.20 -5.95 2.59
CA LEU A 43 12.98 -6.90 1.50
C LEU A 43 12.29 -6.27 0.28
N ASN A 44 11.41 -5.32 0.55
CA ASN A 44 10.50 -4.77 -0.45
C ASN A 44 11.10 -3.55 -1.14
N ALA A 45 11.07 -3.54 -2.47
CA ALA A 45 11.10 -2.32 -3.25
C ALA A 45 9.68 -1.75 -3.32
N ALA A 46 9.53 -0.44 -3.25
CA ALA A 46 8.25 0.21 -3.43
C ALA A 46 8.38 1.47 -4.28
N THR A 47 7.42 1.70 -5.16
CA THR A 47 7.33 2.86 -6.05
C THR A 47 5.88 3.37 -6.09
N PRO A 48 5.64 4.68 -6.06
CA PRO A 48 4.31 5.21 -6.28
C PRO A 48 3.91 5.07 -7.75
N LEU A 49 2.60 5.00 -7.98
CA LEU A 49 2.04 5.22 -9.31
C LEU A 49 2.16 6.71 -9.68
N THR A 50 2.29 6.99 -10.98
CA THR A 50 2.33 8.37 -11.51
C THR A 50 1.03 8.80 -12.16
N ASP A 51 0.15 7.87 -12.49
CA ASP A 51 -1.15 8.12 -13.14
C ASP A 51 -2.15 7.00 -12.78
N LEU A 52 -3.39 7.11 -13.26
CA LEU A 52 -4.47 6.13 -13.09
C LEU A 52 -4.16 4.82 -13.83
N ALA A 53 -4.18 3.71 -13.10
CA ALA A 53 -4.31 2.37 -13.66
C ALA A 53 -5.77 1.93 -13.51
N VAL A 54 -6.51 1.85 -14.63
CA VAL A 54 -7.93 1.49 -14.63
C VAL A 54 -8.15 -0.02 -14.47
N VAL A 55 -9.36 -0.41 -14.06
CA VAL A 55 -9.80 -1.82 -14.11
C VAL A 55 -9.60 -2.36 -15.53
N GLY A 56 -9.07 -3.57 -15.66
CA GLY A 56 -8.76 -4.18 -16.95
C GLY A 56 -7.41 -3.77 -17.54
N ALA A 57 -6.75 -2.74 -17.00
CA ALA A 57 -5.42 -2.34 -17.45
C ALA A 57 -4.38 -3.38 -17.05
N ARG A 58 -3.35 -3.49 -17.88
CA ARG A 58 -2.15 -4.29 -17.60
C ARG A 58 -0.89 -3.42 -17.52
N ASP A 59 -0.95 -2.18 -17.97
CA ASP A 59 0.17 -1.24 -17.89
C ASP A 59 -0.02 -0.37 -16.66
N VAL A 60 0.94 -0.43 -15.73
CA VAL A 60 0.92 0.34 -14.48
C VAL A 60 2.02 1.41 -14.56
N PRO A 61 1.67 2.68 -14.72
CA PRO A 61 2.63 3.77 -14.77
C PRO A 61 3.19 4.04 -13.37
N VAL A 62 4.51 3.98 -13.22
CA VAL A 62 5.19 4.10 -11.92
C VAL A 62 6.27 5.17 -11.96
N GLN A 63 6.69 5.66 -10.80
CA GLN A 63 7.77 6.65 -10.73
C GLN A 63 9.15 6.03 -11.04
N SER A 64 9.38 4.78 -10.61
CA SER A 64 10.64 4.07 -10.85
C SER A 64 10.39 2.57 -10.99
N VAL A 65 11.15 1.93 -11.88
CA VAL A 65 11.16 0.46 -12.03
C VAL A 65 12.34 -0.21 -11.31
N SER A 66 13.14 0.56 -10.58
CA SER A 66 14.25 0.02 -9.80
C SER A 66 13.75 -0.97 -8.73
N GLY A 67 14.36 -2.15 -8.66
CA GLY A 67 13.96 -3.22 -7.73
C GLY A 67 12.83 -4.11 -8.24
N PHE A 68 12.36 -3.92 -9.48
CA PHE A 68 11.38 -4.78 -10.14
C PHE A 68 12.01 -5.52 -11.32
N THR A 69 11.65 -6.80 -11.49
CA THR A 69 12.17 -7.66 -12.56
C THR A 69 11.04 -8.44 -13.22
N VAL A 70 11.28 -8.93 -14.43
CA VAL A 70 10.33 -9.81 -15.13
C VAL A 70 10.06 -11.07 -14.30
N GLY A 71 8.78 -11.42 -14.24
CA GLY A 71 8.24 -12.49 -13.42
C GLY A 71 8.08 -12.15 -11.94
N ALA A 72 8.51 -10.98 -11.46
CA ALA A 72 8.37 -10.64 -10.03
C ALA A 72 6.90 -10.57 -9.62
N LEU A 73 6.58 -11.04 -8.43
CA LEU A 73 5.30 -10.80 -7.80
C LEU A 73 5.31 -9.39 -7.19
N VAL A 74 4.23 -8.65 -7.37
CA VAL A 74 4.02 -7.32 -6.83
C VAL A 74 2.66 -7.21 -6.16
N LEU A 75 2.59 -6.38 -5.13
CA LEU A 75 1.38 -5.93 -4.48
C LEU A 75 1.08 -4.51 -4.96
N LEU A 76 -0.06 -4.32 -5.60
CA LEU A 76 -0.63 -2.99 -5.79
C LEU A 76 -1.45 -2.65 -4.57
N HIS A 77 -1.30 -1.44 -4.03
CA HIS A 77 -2.01 -1.00 -2.82
C HIS A 77 -2.40 0.47 -2.91
N GLN A 78 -3.69 0.78 -2.67
CA GLN A 78 -4.18 2.14 -2.53
C GLN A 78 -4.05 2.60 -1.07
N SER A 79 -2.92 3.22 -0.73
CA SER A 79 -2.59 3.61 0.65
C SER A 79 -3.30 4.88 1.10
N GLY A 80 -3.67 5.74 0.16
CA GLY A 80 -4.46 6.96 0.40
C GLY A 80 -4.84 7.57 -0.96
N GLY A 81 -5.44 8.75 -0.96
CA GLY A 81 -6.02 9.35 -2.15
C GLY A 81 -6.08 10.87 -2.09
N SER A 82 -6.67 11.46 -3.13
CA SER A 82 -6.98 12.89 -3.17
C SER A 82 -8.14 13.25 -2.22
N GLU A 83 -8.44 14.56 -2.13
CA GLU A 83 -9.58 15.06 -1.36
C GLU A 83 -10.92 14.43 -1.78
N ASP A 84 -11.17 14.32 -3.08
CA ASP A 84 -12.39 13.66 -3.57
C ASP A 84 -12.45 12.19 -3.14
N ALA A 85 -11.30 11.54 -2.95
CA ALA A 85 -11.26 10.16 -2.51
C ALA A 85 -11.49 9.99 -1.00
N VAL A 86 -11.49 11.07 -0.20
CA VAL A 86 -11.67 10.98 1.25
C VAL A 86 -12.45 12.17 1.80
N VAL A 87 -13.68 11.91 2.27
CA VAL A 87 -14.50 12.92 2.95
C VAL A 87 -14.24 12.85 4.46
N SER A 88 -13.96 14.00 5.08
CA SER A 88 -13.75 14.15 6.51
C SER A 88 -14.79 15.05 7.15
N GLY A 89 -15.17 14.73 8.39
CA GLY A 89 -15.82 15.63 9.34
C GLY A 89 -15.01 15.77 10.62
N ASP A 90 -15.38 16.76 11.45
CA ASP A 90 -14.80 17.05 12.76
C ASP A 90 -15.21 16.00 13.81
N GLY A 91 -14.64 14.80 13.66
CA GLY A 91 -15.18 13.58 14.26
C GLY A 91 -16.31 13.01 13.40
N GLY A 92 -16.30 11.69 13.19
CA GLY A 92 -17.31 11.00 12.37
C GLY A 92 -16.78 9.80 11.61
N THR A 93 -17.64 9.21 10.78
CA THR A 93 -17.32 8.04 9.95
C THR A 93 -16.45 8.45 8.77
N LEU A 94 -15.30 7.79 8.63
CA LEU A 94 -14.41 7.94 7.49
C LEU A 94 -14.88 7.02 6.34
N GLU A 95 -15.28 7.60 5.22
CA GLU A 95 -15.52 6.82 4.00
C GLU A 95 -14.22 6.60 3.25
N LEU A 96 -13.81 5.34 3.14
CA LEU A 96 -12.52 4.98 2.55
C LEU A 96 -12.49 5.06 1.02
N ARG A 97 -13.64 5.11 0.32
CA ARG A 97 -13.78 5.24 -1.16
C ARG A 97 -12.61 4.62 -1.97
N ARG A 98 -12.27 3.34 -1.70
CA ARG A 98 -11.20 2.49 -2.29
C ARG A 98 -9.84 2.44 -1.56
N MET A 99 -9.63 3.24 -0.54
CA MET A 99 -8.42 3.15 0.29
C MET A 99 -8.36 1.80 0.99
N GLY A 100 -7.16 1.19 0.99
CA GLY A 100 -6.93 -0.17 1.47
C GLY A 100 -7.24 -1.26 0.44
N HIS A 101 -7.68 -0.92 -0.77
CA HIS A 101 -7.73 -1.91 -1.86
C HIS A 101 -6.31 -2.36 -2.20
N TRP A 102 -6.17 -3.66 -2.42
CA TRP A 102 -4.93 -4.25 -2.87
C TRP A 102 -5.17 -5.49 -3.72
N GLU A 103 -4.21 -5.79 -4.59
CA GLU A 103 -4.17 -7.04 -5.33
C GLU A 103 -2.72 -7.44 -5.63
N LEU A 104 -2.49 -8.74 -5.72
CA LEU A 104 -1.23 -9.29 -6.18
C LEU A 104 -1.26 -9.45 -7.70
N ALA A 105 -0.15 -9.14 -8.35
CA ALA A 105 0.02 -9.30 -9.78
C ALA A 105 1.45 -9.71 -10.11
N ARG A 106 1.63 -10.39 -11.26
CA ARG A 106 2.95 -10.76 -11.75
C ARG A 106 3.39 -9.82 -12.86
N VAL A 107 4.64 -9.38 -12.79
CA VAL A 107 5.25 -8.52 -13.81
C VAL A 107 5.63 -9.35 -15.03
N ASP A 108 5.11 -8.98 -16.20
CA ASP A 108 5.42 -9.59 -17.50
C ASP A 108 6.53 -8.83 -18.23
N ALA A 109 6.53 -7.49 -18.13
CA ALA A 109 7.59 -6.65 -18.70
C ALA A 109 7.88 -5.41 -17.85
N VAL A 110 9.11 -4.92 -17.95
CA VAL A 110 9.60 -3.73 -17.26
C VAL A 110 10.14 -2.75 -18.30
N THR A 111 9.54 -1.56 -18.38
CA THR A 111 9.96 -0.47 -19.27
C THR A 111 10.50 0.68 -18.43
N ALA A 112 11.68 1.22 -18.75
CA ALA A 112 12.31 2.27 -17.95
C ALA A 112 12.04 3.71 -18.45
N SER A 113 11.58 3.89 -19.70
CA SER A 113 11.38 5.21 -20.30
C SER A 113 10.20 5.18 -21.32
N PRO A 114 8.99 5.60 -20.92
CA PRO A 114 8.60 5.98 -19.55
C PRO A 114 8.58 4.77 -18.59
N PRO A 115 8.70 4.97 -17.26
CA PRO A 115 8.70 3.87 -16.31
C PRO A 115 7.31 3.22 -16.19
N VAL A 116 7.20 1.96 -16.61
CA VAL A 116 5.94 1.20 -16.63
C VAL A 116 6.22 -0.26 -16.24
N LEU A 117 5.38 -0.81 -15.38
CA LEU A 117 5.30 -2.25 -15.13
C LEU A 117 4.12 -2.82 -15.91
N ARG A 118 4.41 -3.74 -16.84
CA ARG A 118 3.39 -4.54 -17.53
C ARG A 118 3.07 -5.75 -16.68
N LEU A 119 1.80 -5.99 -16.40
CA LEU A 119 1.30 -7.14 -15.67
C LEU A 119 0.91 -8.28 -16.62
N SER A 120 1.09 -9.52 -16.17
CA SER A 120 0.70 -10.71 -16.92
C SER A 120 -0.82 -10.82 -17.08
N GLU A 121 -1.56 -10.39 -16.06
CA GLU A 121 -3.01 -10.39 -16.00
C GLU A 121 -3.56 -8.97 -15.78
N PRO A 122 -4.78 -8.68 -16.28
CA PRO A 122 -5.40 -7.38 -16.11
C PRO A 122 -5.79 -7.13 -14.66
N LEU A 123 -5.70 -5.87 -14.22
CA LEU A 123 -6.13 -5.45 -12.90
C LEU A 123 -7.62 -5.67 -12.70
N VAL A 124 -7.99 -6.15 -11.52
CA VAL A 124 -9.38 -6.29 -11.09
C VAL A 124 -9.88 -5.01 -10.43
N GLN A 125 -8.99 -4.23 -9.82
CA GLN A 125 -9.29 -2.94 -9.21
C GLN A 125 -8.62 -1.79 -9.97
N ALA A 126 -9.11 -0.56 -9.74
CA ALA A 126 -8.43 0.64 -10.21
C ALA A 126 -7.55 1.23 -9.11
N TYR A 127 -6.35 1.69 -9.47
CA TYR A 127 -5.43 2.38 -8.58
C TYR A 127 -5.10 3.75 -9.13
N THR A 128 -5.16 4.76 -8.28
CA THR A 128 -4.97 6.16 -8.69
C THR A 128 -3.85 6.81 -7.92
N ALA A 129 -3.01 7.56 -8.63
CA ALA A 129 -2.15 8.55 -8.01
C ALA A 129 -3.01 9.76 -7.54
N PRO A 130 -2.61 10.47 -6.48
CA PRO A 130 -1.59 10.07 -5.49
C PRO A 130 -2.11 8.98 -4.54
N GLY A 131 -1.18 8.28 -3.89
CA GLY A 131 -1.46 7.35 -2.78
C GLY A 131 -1.55 5.87 -3.17
N ALA A 132 -1.62 5.56 -4.47
CA ALA A 132 -1.34 4.21 -4.96
C ALA A 132 0.17 3.94 -5.04
N GLN A 133 0.56 2.72 -4.66
CA GLN A 133 1.94 2.23 -4.79
C GLN A 133 1.97 0.79 -5.30
N VAL A 134 3.10 0.42 -5.91
CA VAL A 134 3.48 -0.96 -6.19
C VAL A 134 4.61 -1.35 -5.25
N VAL A 135 4.49 -2.51 -4.62
CA VAL A 135 5.47 -3.08 -3.68
C VAL A 135 5.91 -4.45 -4.19
N SER A 136 7.21 -4.71 -4.33
CA SER A 136 7.68 -6.04 -4.69
C SER A 136 7.35 -7.04 -3.59
N VAL A 137 7.01 -8.28 -3.92
CA VAL A 137 6.72 -9.35 -2.96
C VAL A 137 7.64 -10.53 -3.29
N PRO A 138 8.81 -10.63 -2.65
CA PRO A 138 9.69 -11.77 -2.83
C PRO A 138 9.01 -13.09 -2.45
N GLU A 139 9.30 -14.16 -3.18
CA GLU A 139 8.74 -15.50 -3.04
C GLU A 139 9.88 -16.47 -2.66
N TYR A 140 10.10 -16.70 -1.38
CA TYR A 140 11.18 -17.54 -0.86
C TYR A 140 10.77 -19.02 -0.73
N THR A 141 11.76 -19.91 -0.68
CA THR A 141 11.53 -21.31 -0.27
C THR A 141 11.46 -21.38 1.25
N ASN A 142 12.59 -21.16 1.94
CA ASN A 142 12.64 -21.09 3.40
C ASN A 142 13.13 -19.72 3.84
N VAL A 143 12.63 -19.24 4.98
CA VAL A 143 13.06 -17.97 5.59
C VAL A 143 13.52 -18.25 7.00
N LEU A 144 14.78 -17.90 7.30
CA LEU A 144 15.34 -17.92 8.65
C LEU A 144 15.64 -16.49 9.09
N VAL A 145 15.03 -16.05 10.19
CA VAL A 145 15.41 -14.82 10.89
C VAL A 145 16.13 -15.21 12.17
N SER A 146 17.43 -14.95 12.23
CA SER A 146 18.27 -15.32 13.37
C SER A 146 17.96 -14.49 14.60
N ALA A 147 18.31 -15.00 15.79
CA ALA A 147 18.21 -14.24 17.02
C ALA A 147 19.02 -12.93 16.92
N GLY A 148 18.42 -11.81 17.33
CA GLY A 148 19.02 -10.48 17.22
C GLY A 148 18.99 -9.86 15.81
N ALA A 149 18.50 -10.58 14.79
CA ALA A 149 18.31 -10.05 13.45
C ALA A 149 16.90 -9.45 13.29
N SER A 150 16.69 -8.61 12.27
CA SER A 150 15.36 -8.09 11.98
C SER A 150 15.08 -7.85 10.51
N ILE A 151 13.82 -8.10 10.12
CA ILE A 151 13.23 -7.69 8.85
C ILE A 151 12.28 -6.53 9.14
N VAL A 152 12.47 -5.41 8.41
CA VAL A 152 11.68 -4.19 8.61
C VAL A 152 11.11 -3.67 7.30
N ALA A 153 9.97 -2.99 7.37
CA ALA A 153 9.43 -2.25 6.22
C ALA A 153 10.33 -1.04 5.92
N ARG A 154 10.39 -0.64 4.64
CA ARG A 154 10.88 0.71 4.31
C ARG A 154 9.89 1.73 4.87
N PRO A 155 10.31 2.79 5.58
CA PRO A 155 9.40 3.84 6.03
C PRO A 155 8.58 4.44 4.88
N TRP A 156 7.33 4.77 5.14
CA TRP A 156 6.49 5.56 4.23
C TRP A 156 7.08 6.96 4.04
N ASP A 157 7.29 7.37 2.79
CA ASP A 157 7.90 8.66 2.43
C ASP A 157 6.90 9.75 2.05
N GLY A 158 5.60 9.44 2.11
CA GLY A 158 4.53 10.30 1.60
C GLY A 158 3.91 9.84 0.28
N ARG A 159 4.53 8.86 -0.39
CA ARG A 159 4.08 8.33 -1.68
C ARG A 159 4.17 6.81 -1.76
N SER A 160 5.17 6.21 -1.12
CA SER A 160 5.39 4.77 -1.09
C SER A 160 6.19 4.31 0.14
N GLY A 161 6.09 3.03 0.49
CA GLY A 161 6.68 2.44 1.70
C GLY A 161 5.61 1.97 2.69
N GLY A 162 6.02 1.69 3.92
CA GLY A 162 5.17 1.27 5.03
C GLY A 162 4.63 -0.17 4.95
N ILE A 163 4.94 -0.90 3.87
CA ILE A 163 4.48 -2.27 3.65
C ILE A 163 5.67 -3.23 3.70
N LEU A 164 5.51 -4.30 4.48
CA LEU A 164 6.39 -5.47 4.51
C LEU A 164 5.59 -6.67 4.00
N ALA A 165 6.04 -7.28 2.91
CA ALA A 165 5.36 -8.44 2.31
C ALA A 165 6.36 -9.43 1.70
N PHE A 166 6.18 -10.72 1.95
CA PHE A 166 6.89 -11.78 1.25
C PHE A 166 6.07 -13.06 1.35
N LEU A 167 6.30 -13.99 0.43
CA LEU A 167 5.73 -15.34 0.48
C LEU A 167 6.84 -16.35 0.76
N ALA A 168 6.49 -17.47 1.40
CA ALA A 168 7.41 -18.58 1.67
C ALA A 168 6.69 -19.91 1.40
N THR A 169 7.22 -20.70 0.46
CA THR A 169 6.62 -22.01 0.11
C THR A 169 6.92 -23.10 1.13
N GLY A 170 8.01 -22.94 1.88
CA GLY A 170 8.47 -23.82 2.93
C GLY A 170 8.35 -23.18 4.32
N THR A 171 9.37 -23.36 5.16
CA THR A 171 9.31 -22.93 6.57
C THR A 171 9.79 -21.49 6.76
N LEU A 172 9.01 -20.71 7.52
CA LEU A 172 9.45 -19.47 8.16
C LEU A 172 9.88 -19.77 9.61
N THR A 173 11.17 -19.74 9.89
CA THR A 173 11.73 -19.84 11.24
C THR A 173 12.14 -18.45 11.71
N ASN A 174 11.40 -17.88 12.65
CA ASN A 174 11.67 -16.56 13.21
C ASN A 174 12.15 -16.63 14.66
N HIS A 175 13.44 -16.33 14.89
CA HIS A 175 14.03 -16.12 16.21
C HIS A 175 14.35 -14.65 16.50
N GLY A 176 14.10 -13.76 15.54
CA GLY A 176 14.35 -12.33 15.63
C GLY A 176 13.05 -11.52 15.55
N LEU A 177 13.11 -10.37 14.86
CA LEU A 177 11.98 -9.47 14.68
C LEU A 177 11.57 -9.37 13.20
N ILE A 178 10.28 -9.45 12.93
CA ILE A 178 9.68 -9.03 11.65
C ILE A 178 8.66 -7.96 12.01
N SER A 179 8.88 -6.71 11.59
CA SER A 179 8.06 -5.59 12.05
C SER A 179 7.91 -4.49 11.01
N ALA A 180 6.71 -3.93 10.92
CA ALA A 180 6.42 -2.67 10.23
C ALA A 180 6.06 -1.54 11.22
N ASP A 181 6.34 -1.73 12.51
CA ASP A 181 6.03 -0.74 13.55
C ASP A 181 6.72 0.60 13.29
N GLY A 182 5.96 1.69 13.41
CA GLY A 182 6.43 3.03 13.12
C GLY A 182 6.77 3.33 11.65
N MET A 183 6.52 2.41 10.70
CA MET A 183 6.87 2.57 9.28
C MET A 183 5.75 3.14 8.41
N GLY A 184 4.55 3.34 8.98
CA GLY A 184 3.38 3.88 8.31
C GLY A 184 3.38 5.42 8.21
N PHE A 185 2.19 6.02 8.19
CA PHE A 185 2.03 7.47 8.08
C PHE A 185 2.85 8.25 9.10
N ARG A 186 3.39 9.39 8.64
CA ARG A 186 4.29 10.23 9.42
C ARG A 186 3.50 10.98 10.50
N GLY A 187 4.04 11.00 11.72
CA GLY A 187 3.46 11.74 12.84
C GLY A 187 3.54 13.26 12.65
N GLY A 188 2.62 14.00 13.26
CA GLY A 188 2.59 15.46 13.22
C GLY A 188 3.82 16.08 13.88
N ALA A 189 4.04 17.37 13.62
CA ALA A 189 5.16 18.12 14.18
C ALA A 189 4.67 19.15 15.19
N PHE A 190 5.24 19.09 16.40
CA PHE A 190 4.98 20.04 17.46
C PHE A 190 5.43 21.45 17.05
N LEU A 191 4.58 22.44 17.32
CA LEU A 191 4.91 23.86 17.19
C LEU A 191 4.32 24.63 18.37
N ASN A 192 5.17 25.36 19.09
CA ASN A 192 4.75 26.12 20.26
C ASN A 192 4.37 27.55 19.88
N HIS A 193 3.25 28.04 20.42
CA HIS A 193 2.77 29.41 20.23
C HIS A 193 2.53 30.08 21.59
N PRO A 194 3.59 30.63 22.24
CA PRO A 194 3.48 31.13 23.60
C PRO A 194 2.58 32.37 23.73
N ASP A 195 2.51 33.19 22.68
CA ASP A 195 1.83 34.49 22.71
C ASP A 195 0.43 34.47 22.06
N LEU A 196 0.02 33.35 21.47
CA LEU A 196 -1.29 33.18 20.85
C LEU A 196 -2.21 32.42 21.81
N LEU A 197 -3.42 32.94 22.00
CA LEU A 197 -4.42 32.41 22.93
C LEU A 197 -5.79 32.28 22.24
N GLY A 198 -6.64 31.39 22.77
CA GLY A 198 -8.05 31.31 22.37
C GLY A 198 -8.29 30.70 20.97
N CYS A 199 -7.33 29.97 20.41
CA CYS A 199 -7.45 29.37 19.09
C CYS A 199 -8.43 28.19 19.11
N ALA A 200 -9.64 28.37 18.55
CA ALA A 200 -10.69 27.33 18.55
C ALA A 200 -10.86 26.58 17.22
N GLY A 201 -10.27 27.11 16.13
CA GLY A 201 -10.36 26.55 14.78
C GLY A 201 -9.81 25.12 14.68
N LEU A 202 -10.35 24.36 13.73
CA LEU A 202 -9.95 22.98 13.45
C LEU A 202 -8.72 22.92 12.54
N ASP A 203 -8.74 23.76 11.52
CA ASP A 203 -7.61 24.07 10.66
C ASP A 203 -7.22 25.52 10.91
N ILE A 204 -6.00 25.73 11.39
CA ILE A 204 -5.44 27.05 11.68
C ILE A 204 -4.01 27.01 11.15
N PRO A 205 -3.60 27.96 10.30
CA PRO A 205 -2.24 27.94 9.79
C PRO A 205 -1.22 28.12 10.93
N PRO A 206 0.03 27.67 10.76
CA PRO A 206 1.01 27.71 11.83
C PRO A 206 1.19 29.10 12.43
N GLU A 207 1.28 30.13 11.59
CA GLU A 207 1.41 31.53 12.01
C GLU A 207 0.24 32.07 12.85
N ALA A 208 -0.92 31.42 12.82
CA ALA A 208 -2.09 31.78 13.60
C ALA A 208 -2.35 30.83 14.79
N GLY A 209 -1.40 29.93 15.11
CA GLY A 209 -1.43 29.14 16.33
C GLY A 209 -1.66 27.65 16.15
N GLY A 210 -1.60 27.11 14.93
CA GLY A 210 -1.77 25.68 14.67
C GLY A 210 -0.46 24.90 14.73
N ALA A 211 -0.42 23.79 15.46
CA ALA A 211 0.67 22.81 15.33
C ALA A 211 0.40 21.85 14.17
N TYR A 212 1.46 21.29 13.56
CA TYR A 212 1.33 20.50 12.33
C TYR A 212 0.66 19.16 12.58
N LYS A 213 -0.32 18.84 11.74
CA LYS A 213 -1.04 17.56 11.76
C LYS A 213 -0.14 16.42 11.28
N GLY A 214 -0.46 15.21 11.71
CA GLY A 214 0.09 13.99 11.13
C GLY A 214 -0.38 13.78 9.70
N GLU A 215 0.19 12.77 9.06
CA GLU A 215 -0.27 12.30 7.77
C GLU A 215 -1.45 11.32 7.92
N GLY A 216 -2.31 11.26 6.91
CA GLY A 216 -3.45 10.34 6.87
C GLY A 216 -3.76 9.91 5.44
N LEU A 217 -4.96 9.39 5.22
CA LEU A 217 -5.37 8.86 3.91
C LEU A 217 -5.51 9.95 2.85
N ARG A 218 -5.62 11.22 3.22
CA ARG A 218 -5.63 12.34 2.27
C ARG A 218 -4.20 12.79 1.98
N MET A 219 -3.73 12.46 0.79
CA MET A 219 -2.36 12.72 0.34
C MET A 219 -2.08 14.22 0.16
N GLY A 220 -0.83 14.62 0.38
CA GLY A 220 -0.33 15.98 0.11
C GLY A 220 -0.57 17.01 1.22
N ARG A 221 -1.09 16.61 2.38
CA ARG A 221 -1.34 17.53 3.52
C ARG A 221 -0.23 17.56 4.56
N PHE A 222 0.61 16.53 4.60
CA PHE A 222 1.70 16.43 5.57
C PHE A 222 2.66 17.64 5.47
N GLY A 223 2.96 18.26 6.60
CA GLY A 223 3.83 19.46 6.67
C GLY A 223 3.18 20.78 6.27
N ALA A 224 1.94 20.77 5.75
CA ALA A 224 1.18 21.97 5.43
C ALA A 224 -0.07 22.14 6.32
N ALA A 225 -0.75 21.04 6.64
CA ALA A 225 -1.93 21.06 7.50
C ALA A 225 -1.55 21.23 8.97
N SER A 226 -2.32 22.05 9.69
CA SER A 226 -2.09 22.42 11.09
C SER A 226 -3.40 22.70 11.84
N GLY A 227 -3.35 22.66 13.17
CA GLY A 227 -4.51 22.80 14.06
C GLY A 227 -5.01 21.47 14.63
N ARG A 228 -5.98 21.53 15.54
CA ARG A 228 -6.48 20.37 16.31
C ARG A 228 -7.38 19.39 15.54
N GLY A 229 -8.01 19.81 14.45
CA GLY A 229 -8.93 18.96 13.69
C GLY A 229 -8.23 17.72 13.09
N SER A 230 -8.98 16.66 12.86
CA SER A 230 -8.51 15.45 12.18
C SER A 230 -9.26 15.26 10.87
N VAL A 231 -8.54 15.06 9.77
CA VAL A 231 -9.09 14.69 8.47
C VAL A 231 -8.54 13.34 8.03
N ALA A 232 -9.39 12.46 7.51
CA ALA A 232 -8.93 11.26 6.81
C ALA A 232 -8.04 10.31 7.66
N GLY A 233 -8.28 10.25 8.98
CA GLY A 233 -7.45 9.47 9.90
C GLY A 233 -6.10 10.11 10.24
N GLU A 234 -5.85 11.35 9.81
CA GLU A 234 -4.68 12.11 10.23
C GLU A 234 -4.80 12.47 11.73
N GLY A 235 -3.70 12.34 12.48
CA GLY A 235 -3.66 12.84 13.85
C GLY A 235 -3.65 14.38 13.88
N GLY A 236 -4.48 15.00 14.72
CA GLY A 236 -4.45 16.45 14.91
C GLY A 236 -3.12 16.95 15.48
N GLY A 237 -2.69 18.17 15.13
CA GLY A 237 -1.42 18.74 15.59
C GLY A 237 -1.52 19.52 16.92
N GLY A 238 -2.71 20.03 17.24
CA GLY A 238 -2.98 20.91 18.39
C GLY A 238 -3.11 22.38 18.01
N ASN A 239 -3.62 23.18 18.94
CA ASN A 239 -3.80 24.63 18.81
C ASN A 239 -2.86 25.39 19.76
N CYS A 240 -2.97 26.72 19.78
CA CYS A 240 -2.09 27.60 20.53
C CYS A 240 -2.15 27.41 22.06
N HIS A 241 -1.37 28.20 22.80
CA HIS A 241 -1.24 28.05 24.24
C HIS A 241 -2.59 28.04 24.96
N ASN A 242 -2.79 27.04 25.83
CA ASN A 242 -4.02 26.80 26.60
C ASN A 242 -5.31 26.76 25.74
N ALA A 243 -5.23 26.26 24.51
CA ALA A 243 -6.38 26.11 23.62
C ALA A 243 -7.16 24.78 23.81
N GLY A 244 -7.01 24.13 24.97
CA GLY A 244 -7.65 22.87 25.35
C GLY A 244 -8.23 22.94 26.75
#